data_AF-A0A923APX8-F1
#
_entry.id   AF-A0A923APX8-F1
#
_cell.length_a   1.000
_cell.length_b   1.000
_cell.length_c   1.000
_cell.angle_alpha   90.00
_cell.angle_beta   90.00
_cell.angle_gamma   90.00
#
_symmetry.space_group_name_H-M   'P 1'
#
loop_
_entity.id
_entity.type
_entity.pdbx_description
1 polymer ?
#
loop_
_entity_poly.entity_id
_entity_poly.type
_entity_poly.pdbx_seq_one_letter_code
_entity_poly.pdbx_strand_id
1 'polypeptide(L)'
;MADFETQIKESQAQVAEAQAKISAITSRIEAARSKLDQGVTLDVENATLEDVRKHTDLMNANIAELIMGLDDVTAGFSAEFAEMRTKTGMESFVGIFSTAKAESMRQERMRSASVDDKLQDLISKSDVIVKLLQGQLDLLNTQKTRVEGNLAGTLTEREETVFALEAVRAKVAGMDPKIIELENKIAVEQDAAARTKLETELATMNARYNALVQDEQVKLAKSQTLERYIEKGKTWVDSLQNQAATQLVLINKLQTDTKQRVVLYDALTSSLKTAQQQDVAHRINEIGV
;
A
#
# COMPACT_ATOMS: atom_id res chain seq x y z
N MET A 1 28.38 8.38 -0.50
CA MET A 1 26.93 8.32 -0.74
C MET A 1 26.74 7.80 -2.15
N ALA A 2 25.83 6.85 -2.37
CA ALA A 2 25.49 6.43 -3.73
C ALA A 2 24.97 7.65 -4.49
N ASP A 3 25.25 7.73 -5.79
CA ASP A 3 24.68 8.77 -6.65
C ASP A 3 23.15 8.72 -6.54
N PHE A 4 22.48 9.87 -6.49
CA PHE A 4 21.04 9.96 -6.24
C PHE A 4 20.24 9.20 -7.31
N GLU A 5 20.76 9.11 -8.54
CA GLU A 5 20.20 8.25 -9.59
C GLU A 5 20.26 6.75 -9.26
N THR A 6 21.30 6.32 -8.55
CA THR A 6 21.43 4.93 -8.08
C THR A 6 20.36 4.64 -7.04
N GLN A 7 20.13 5.56 -6.09
CA GLN A 7 19.09 5.41 -5.08
C GLN A 7 17.68 5.36 -5.70
N ILE A 8 17.42 6.15 -6.75
CA ILE A 8 16.15 6.09 -7.50
C ILE A 8 15.98 4.70 -8.16
N LYS A 9 17.03 4.19 -8.82
CA LYS A 9 16.98 2.87 -9.48
C LYS A 9 16.79 1.73 -8.49
N GLU A 10 17.47 1.77 -7.35
CA GLU A 10 17.31 0.79 -6.27
C GLU A 10 15.87 0.82 -5.72
N SER A 11 15.33 2.02 -5.50
CA SER A 11 13.95 2.18 -5.05
C SER A 11 12.97 1.64 -6.07
N GLN A 12 13.15 1.90 -7.37
CA GLN A 12 12.32 1.33 -8.42
C GLN A 12 12.32 -0.21 -8.40
N ALA A 13 13.49 -0.83 -8.22
CA ALA A 13 13.60 -2.29 -8.14
C ALA A 13 12.87 -2.86 -6.92
N GLN A 14 13.05 -2.25 -5.75
CA GLN A 14 12.36 -2.66 -4.52
C GLN A 14 10.85 -2.46 -4.60
N VAL A 15 10.41 -1.37 -5.23
CA VAL A 15 8.98 -1.14 -5.51
C VAL A 15 8.43 -2.27 -6.38
N ALA A 16 9.10 -2.64 -7.46
CA ALA A 16 8.66 -3.74 -8.32
C ALA A 16 8.58 -5.07 -7.55
N GLU A 17 9.56 -5.35 -6.68
CA GLU A 17 9.53 -6.55 -5.83
C GLU A 17 8.35 -6.53 -4.84
N ALA A 18 8.10 -5.39 -4.20
CA ALA A 18 6.95 -5.23 -3.29
C ALA A 18 5.62 -5.43 -4.01
N GLN A 19 5.48 -4.82 -5.20
CA GLN A 19 4.30 -4.98 -6.06
C GLN A 19 4.07 -6.44 -6.44
N ALA A 20 5.13 -7.19 -6.75
CA ALA A 20 5.07 -8.62 -7.05
C ALA A 20 4.63 -9.43 -5.82
N LYS A 21 5.18 -9.15 -4.63
CA LYS A 21 4.80 -9.83 -3.37
C LYS A 21 3.34 -9.59 -3.01
N ILE A 22 2.88 -8.34 -3.09
CA ILE A 22 1.48 -7.96 -2.83
C ILE A 22 0.53 -8.70 -3.80
N SER A 23 0.87 -8.74 -5.09
CA SER A 23 0.09 -9.43 -6.11
C SER A 23 0.06 -10.95 -5.90
N ALA A 24 1.19 -11.54 -5.52
CA ALA A 24 1.31 -12.96 -5.23
C ALA A 24 0.47 -13.36 -4.01
N ILE A 25 0.47 -12.56 -2.95
CA ILE A 25 -0.33 -12.83 -1.75
C ILE A 25 -1.82 -12.67 -2.03
N THR A 26 -2.22 -11.62 -2.76
CA THR A 26 -3.62 -11.47 -3.15
C THR A 26 -4.07 -12.65 -4.01
N SER A 27 -3.24 -13.11 -4.93
CA SER A 27 -3.52 -14.29 -5.76
C SER A 27 -3.58 -15.59 -4.96
N ARG A 28 -2.75 -15.74 -3.91
CA ARG A 28 -2.81 -16.89 -3.00
C ARG A 28 -4.09 -16.89 -2.16
N ILE A 29 -4.50 -15.72 -1.67
CA ILE A 29 -5.77 -15.54 -0.94
C ILE A 29 -6.94 -15.93 -1.86
N GLU A 30 -6.92 -15.51 -3.11
CA GLU A 30 -7.97 -15.88 -4.06
C GLU A 30 -7.96 -17.36 -4.46
N ALA A 31 -6.79 -17.93 -4.67
CA ALA A 31 -6.67 -19.36 -4.93
C ALA A 31 -7.18 -20.17 -3.73
N ALA A 32 -6.95 -19.69 -2.50
CA ALA A 32 -7.53 -20.27 -1.30
C ALA A 32 -9.07 -20.19 -1.34
N ARG A 33 -9.63 -19.04 -1.72
CA ARG A 33 -11.09 -18.86 -1.88
C ARG A 33 -11.67 -19.82 -2.91
N SER A 34 -11.09 -19.89 -4.11
CA SER A 34 -11.57 -20.79 -5.17
C SER A 34 -11.52 -22.27 -4.75
N LYS A 35 -10.57 -22.65 -3.89
CA LYS A 35 -10.50 -24.00 -3.32
C LYS A 35 -11.53 -24.24 -2.21
N LEU A 36 -11.96 -23.21 -1.49
CA LEU A 36 -13.09 -23.29 -0.55
C LEU A 36 -14.40 -23.55 -1.28
N ASP A 37 -14.61 -22.91 -2.44
CA ASP A 37 -15.77 -23.21 -3.31
C ASP A 37 -15.76 -24.68 -3.77
N GLN A 38 -14.58 -25.28 -3.88
CA GLN A 38 -14.39 -26.69 -4.25
C GLN A 38 -14.41 -27.66 -3.05
N GLY A 39 -14.63 -27.17 -1.82
CA GLY A 39 -14.76 -28.00 -0.61
C GLY A 39 -13.43 -28.51 -0.03
N VAL A 40 -12.29 -27.92 -0.40
CA VAL A 40 -10.97 -28.30 0.13
C VAL A 40 -10.61 -27.41 1.33
N THR A 41 -10.38 -28.03 2.49
CA THR A 41 -9.90 -27.32 3.70
C THR A 41 -8.48 -26.80 3.48
N LEU A 42 -8.28 -25.48 3.56
CA LEU A 42 -6.96 -24.86 3.38
C LEU A 42 -6.32 -24.45 4.71
N ASP A 43 -5.06 -24.87 4.90
CA ASP A 43 -4.13 -24.20 5.81
C ASP A 43 -3.64 -22.92 5.13
N VAL A 44 -4.21 -21.79 5.51
CA VAL A 44 -3.67 -20.50 5.11
C VAL A 44 -2.59 -20.17 6.14
N GLU A 45 -1.32 -20.32 5.78
CA GLU A 45 -0.20 -19.99 6.66
C GLU A 45 -0.21 -18.50 7.04
N ASN A 46 0.15 -18.19 8.29
CA ASN A 46 0.25 -16.83 8.83
C ASN A 46 1.56 -16.11 8.43
N ALA A 47 2.54 -16.81 7.86
CA ALA A 47 3.88 -16.26 7.62
C ALA A 47 3.91 -15.15 6.55
N THR A 48 2.97 -15.12 5.60
CA THR A 48 3.09 -14.24 4.41
C THR A 48 2.71 -12.78 4.65
N LEU A 49 1.84 -12.49 5.63
CA LEU A 49 1.33 -11.14 5.89
C LEU A 49 2.33 -10.25 6.61
N GLU A 50 3.06 -10.81 7.59
CA GLU A 50 4.07 -10.07 8.35
C GLU A 50 5.29 -9.72 7.48
N ASP A 51 5.67 -10.62 6.56
CA ASP A 51 6.76 -10.41 5.62
C ASP A 51 6.47 -9.28 4.62
N VAL A 52 5.22 -9.14 4.16
CA VAL A 52 4.83 -7.97 3.34
C VAL A 52 4.95 -6.70 4.14
N ARG A 53 4.46 -6.68 5.38
CA ARG A 53 4.47 -5.47 6.19
C ARG A 53 5.90 -4.98 6.42
N LYS A 54 6.81 -5.88 6.81
CA LYS A 54 8.24 -5.57 6.98
C LYS A 54 8.88 -5.05 5.70
N HIS A 55 8.56 -5.67 4.56
CA HIS A 55 9.11 -5.25 3.28
C HIS A 55 8.59 -3.87 2.84
N THR A 56 7.32 -3.58 3.08
CA THR A 56 6.74 -2.27 2.80
C THR A 56 7.31 -1.19 3.73
N ASP A 57 7.54 -1.50 5.00
CA ASP A 57 8.14 -0.54 5.95
C ASP A 57 9.57 -0.16 5.53
N LEU A 58 10.39 -1.14 5.11
CA LEU A 58 11.73 -0.89 4.56
C LEU A 58 11.69 -0.02 3.29
N MET A 59 10.74 -0.30 2.41
CA MET A 59 10.54 0.46 1.18
C MET A 59 10.10 1.90 1.48
N ASN A 60 9.16 2.11 2.41
CA ASN A 60 8.73 3.44 2.85
C ASN A 60 9.88 4.24 3.45
N ALA A 61 10.79 3.59 4.18
CA ALA A 61 11.99 4.21 4.71
C ALA A 61 12.93 4.67 3.58
N ASN A 62 13.16 3.84 2.57
CA ASN A 62 14.01 4.20 1.42
C ASN A 62 13.41 5.35 0.59
N ILE A 63 12.07 5.38 0.43
CA ILE A 63 11.39 6.51 -0.21
C ILE A 63 11.51 7.78 0.64
N ALA A 64 11.39 7.69 1.96
CA ALA A 64 11.59 8.84 2.84
C ALA A 64 13.03 9.37 2.73
N GLU A 65 14.02 8.48 2.61
CA GLU A 65 15.41 8.84 2.36
C GLU A 65 15.58 9.53 1.00
N LEU A 66 14.91 9.08 -0.05
CA LEU A 66 14.89 9.80 -1.33
C LEU A 66 14.30 11.21 -1.19
N ILE A 67 13.19 11.37 -0.46
CA ILE A 67 12.57 12.68 -0.24
C ILE A 67 13.53 13.61 0.51
N MET A 68 14.21 13.10 1.55
CA MET A 68 15.25 13.82 2.28
C MET A 68 16.46 14.15 1.39
N GLY A 69 16.86 13.23 0.50
CA GLY A 69 17.92 13.48 -0.48
C GLY A 69 17.60 14.64 -1.42
N LEU A 70 16.33 14.83 -1.80
CA LEU A 70 15.95 16.05 -2.54
C LEU A 70 16.05 17.31 -1.68
N ASP A 71 15.81 17.25 -0.37
CA ASP A 71 16.02 18.38 0.53
C ASP A 71 17.50 18.78 0.59
N ASP A 72 18.40 17.79 0.68
CA ASP A 72 19.84 18.03 0.69
C ASP A 72 20.33 18.65 -0.63
N VAL A 73 19.86 18.12 -1.76
CA VAL A 73 20.13 18.69 -3.08
C VAL A 73 19.63 20.15 -3.14
N THR A 74 18.44 20.44 -2.61
CA THR A 74 17.87 21.79 -2.52
C THR A 74 18.70 22.73 -1.65
N ALA A 75 19.19 22.25 -0.50
CA ALA A 75 20.05 23.03 0.39
C ALA A 75 21.40 23.35 -0.28
N GLY A 76 21.98 22.37 -0.99
CA GLY A 76 23.18 22.57 -1.80
C GLY A 76 23.00 23.67 -2.85
N PHE A 77 21.86 23.69 -3.55
CA PHE A 77 21.54 24.75 -4.49
C PHE A 77 21.42 26.12 -3.80
N SER A 78 20.77 26.22 -2.65
CA SER A 78 20.68 27.48 -1.90
C SER A 78 22.07 28.03 -1.52
N ALA A 79 23.00 27.14 -1.16
CA ALA A 79 24.40 27.50 -0.89
C ALA A 79 25.14 27.96 -2.16
N GLU A 80 24.97 27.27 -3.30
CA GLU A 80 25.53 27.68 -4.59
C GLU A 80 25.03 29.07 -5.01
N PHE A 81 23.73 29.36 -4.83
CA PHE A 81 23.16 30.68 -5.11
C PHE A 81 23.75 31.78 -4.21
N ALA A 82 24.02 31.48 -2.94
CA ALA A 82 24.71 32.40 -2.04
C ALA A 82 26.14 32.69 -2.50
N GLU A 83 26.84 31.66 -2.99
CA GLU A 83 28.20 31.78 -3.55
C GLU A 83 28.22 32.50 -4.92
N MET A 84 27.13 32.47 -5.68
CA MET A 84 26.97 33.30 -6.88
C MET A 84 26.82 34.79 -6.56
N ARG A 85 26.29 35.13 -5.38
CA ARG A 85 26.19 36.53 -4.94
C ARG A 85 27.53 37.10 -4.47
N THR A 86 28.44 36.29 -3.96
CA THR A 86 29.75 36.76 -3.48
C THR A 86 30.82 36.67 -4.59
N LYS A 87 31.88 37.48 -4.46
CA LYS A 87 33.03 37.39 -5.37
C LYS A 87 33.85 36.14 -5.03
N THR A 88 34.22 35.37 -6.05
CA THR A 88 35.17 34.27 -5.87
C THR A 88 36.53 34.78 -5.40
N GLY A 89 37.40 33.90 -4.89
CA GLY A 89 38.76 34.29 -4.49
C GLY A 89 39.55 34.95 -5.63
N MET A 90 39.37 34.46 -6.87
CA MET A 90 40.00 35.03 -8.07
C MET A 90 39.36 36.36 -8.48
N GLU A 91 38.02 36.47 -8.43
CA GLU A 91 37.31 37.73 -8.68
C GLU A 91 37.68 38.80 -7.63
N SER A 92 37.85 38.41 -6.37
CA SER A 92 38.29 39.30 -5.28
C SER A 92 39.73 39.76 -5.47
N PHE A 93 40.62 38.84 -5.87
CA PHE A 93 42.01 39.17 -6.19
C PHE A 93 42.12 40.13 -7.39
N VAL A 94 41.38 39.88 -8.47
CA VAL A 94 41.29 40.82 -9.60
C VAL A 94 40.65 42.13 -9.16
N GLY A 95 39.71 42.09 -8.21
CA GLY A 95 39.03 43.27 -7.66
C GLY A 95 39.95 44.25 -6.93
N ILE A 96 41.08 43.78 -6.40
CA ILE A 96 42.13 44.65 -5.82
C ILE A 96 42.77 45.54 -6.90
N PHE A 97 42.86 45.04 -8.14
CA PHE A 97 43.52 45.74 -9.26
C PHE A 97 42.53 46.39 -10.22
N SER A 98 41.35 45.82 -10.41
CA SER A 98 40.30 46.30 -11.31
C SER A 98 38.93 45.83 -10.84
N THR A 99 38.20 46.75 -10.21
CA THR A 99 36.80 46.54 -9.79
C THR A 99 35.90 46.23 -10.97
N ALA A 100 36.07 46.93 -12.10
CA ALA A 100 35.29 46.72 -13.31
C ALA A 100 35.47 45.32 -13.93
N LYS A 101 36.71 44.81 -13.95
CA LYS A 101 37.03 43.49 -14.50
C LYS A 101 36.57 42.36 -13.59
N ALA A 102 36.76 42.49 -12.27
CA ALA A 102 36.22 41.55 -11.29
C ALA A 102 34.69 41.43 -11.39
N GLU A 103 34.00 42.55 -11.58
CA GLU A 103 32.55 42.56 -11.72
C GLU A 103 32.09 41.96 -13.06
N SER A 104 32.83 42.21 -14.15
CA SER A 104 32.57 41.57 -15.45
C SER A 104 32.68 40.04 -15.36
N MET A 105 33.71 39.53 -14.67
CA MET A 105 33.90 38.08 -14.47
C MET A 105 32.76 37.47 -13.66
N ARG A 106 32.29 38.17 -12.61
CA ARG A 106 31.12 37.76 -11.83
C ARG A 106 29.85 37.73 -12.68
N GLN A 107 29.60 38.76 -13.49
CA GLN A 107 28.44 38.82 -14.38
C GLN A 107 28.46 37.69 -15.43
N GLU A 108 29.64 37.36 -15.96
CA GLU A 108 29.83 36.27 -16.91
C GLU A 108 29.57 34.90 -16.25
N ARG A 109 30.11 34.68 -15.04
CA ARG A 109 29.80 33.49 -14.23
C ARG A 109 28.30 33.35 -13.97
N MET A 110 27.65 34.43 -13.53
CA MET A 110 26.21 34.44 -13.28
C MET A 110 25.36 34.21 -14.56
N ARG A 111 25.82 34.62 -15.75
CA ARG A 111 25.15 34.31 -17.02
C ARG A 111 25.38 32.88 -17.47
N SER A 112 26.55 32.30 -17.16
CA SER A 112 26.94 30.95 -17.56
C SER A 112 26.40 29.84 -16.65
N ALA A 113 26.03 30.17 -15.41
CA ALA A 113 25.41 29.22 -14.50
C ALA A 113 23.98 28.90 -14.99
N SER A 114 23.76 27.73 -15.58
CA SER A 114 22.44 27.25 -16.00
C SER A 114 21.61 26.78 -14.79
N VAL A 115 21.16 27.77 -14.03
CA VAL A 115 20.26 27.60 -12.89
C VAL A 115 18.96 26.88 -13.29
N ASP A 116 18.47 27.15 -14.50
CA ASP A 116 17.24 26.56 -15.04
C ASP A 116 17.36 25.05 -15.30
N ASP A 117 18.50 24.59 -15.82
CA ASP A 117 18.76 23.16 -16.10
C ASP A 117 18.79 22.33 -14.81
N LYS A 118 19.41 22.88 -13.75
CA LYS A 118 19.49 22.25 -12.42
C LYS A 118 18.12 22.14 -11.74
N LEU A 119 17.29 23.17 -11.85
CA LEU A 119 15.91 23.13 -11.36
C LEU A 119 15.10 22.08 -12.14
N GLN A 120 15.25 22.04 -13.46
CA GLN A 120 14.53 21.09 -14.31
C GLN A 120 14.92 19.64 -14.03
N ASP A 121 16.19 19.38 -13.71
CA ASP A 121 16.67 18.06 -13.27
C ASP A 121 16.03 17.64 -11.93
N LEU A 122 15.97 18.55 -10.95
CA LEU A 122 15.33 18.29 -9.66
C LEU A 122 13.83 18.01 -9.79
N ILE A 123 13.12 18.80 -10.60
CA ILE A 123 11.70 18.58 -10.91
C ILE A 123 11.54 17.21 -11.58
N SER A 124 12.37 16.89 -12.58
CA SER A 124 12.30 15.62 -13.30
C SER A 124 12.51 14.42 -12.36
N LYS A 125 13.48 14.50 -11.46
CA LYS A 125 13.73 13.46 -10.44
C LYS A 125 12.56 13.34 -9.46
N SER A 126 11.99 14.46 -9.01
CA SER A 126 10.79 14.45 -8.17
C SER A 126 9.59 13.81 -8.88
N ASP A 127 9.35 14.17 -10.14
CA ASP A 127 8.26 13.61 -10.95
C ASP A 127 8.39 12.11 -11.16
N VAL A 128 9.61 11.59 -11.32
CA VAL A 128 9.87 10.15 -11.37
C VAL A 128 9.46 9.47 -10.07
N ILE A 129 9.82 10.05 -8.92
CA ILE A 129 9.44 9.50 -7.62
C ILE A 129 7.92 9.59 -7.43
N VAL A 130 7.28 10.73 -7.74
CA VAL A 130 5.82 10.88 -7.67
C VAL A 130 5.11 9.83 -8.53
N LYS A 131 5.58 9.58 -9.76
CA LYS A 131 5.01 8.54 -10.64
C LYS A 131 5.17 7.14 -10.06
N LEU A 132 6.35 6.85 -9.49
CA LEU A 132 6.58 5.58 -8.80
C LEU A 132 5.60 5.42 -7.65
N LEU A 133 5.44 6.46 -6.84
CA LEU A 133 4.55 6.42 -5.68
C LEU A 133 3.09 6.28 -6.08
N GLN A 134 2.66 6.98 -7.13
CA GLN A 134 1.31 6.90 -7.66
C GLN A 134 1.01 5.49 -8.22
N GLY A 135 1.93 4.89 -8.96
CA GLY A 135 1.76 3.52 -9.47
C GLY A 135 1.61 2.49 -8.35
N GLN A 136 2.29 2.69 -7.22
CA GLN A 136 2.08 1.87 -6.02
C GLN A 136 0.73 2.10 -5.39
N LEU A 137 0.31 3.35 -5.23
CA LEU A 137 -0.99 3.71 -4.68
C LEU A 137 -2.12 3.06 -5.52
N ASP A 138 -2.01 3.13 -6.84
CA ASP A 138 -2.97 2.54 -7.77
C ASP A 138 -3.03 1.01 -7.63
N LEU A 139 -1.87 0.35 -7.50
CA LEU A 139 -1.82 -1.09 -7.23
C LEU A 139 -2.48 -1.42 -5.88
N LEU A 140 -2.11 -0.73 -4.81
CA LEU A 140 -2.65 -0.96 -3.47
C LEU A 140 -4.17 -0.83 -3.45
N ASN A 141 -4.70 0.22 -4.08
CA ASN A 141 -6.14 0.42 -4.23
C ASN A 141 -6.79 -0.69 -5.06
N THR A 142 -6.17 -1.11 -6.16
CA THR A 142 -6.68 -2.21 -7.00
C THR A 142 -6.78 -3.51 -6.22
N GLN A 143 -5.72 -3.88 -5.48
CA GLN A 143 -5.72 -5.10 -4.67
C GLN A 143 -6.70 -4.99 -3.49
N LYS A 144 -6.82 -3.80 -2.88
CA LYS A 144 -7.79 -3.55 -1.81
C LYS A 144 -9.21 -3.82 -2.30
N THR A 145 -9.62 -3.19 -3.40
CA THR A 145 -10.97 -3.39 -3.97
C THR A 145 -11.24 -4.85 -4.34
N ARG A 146 -10.23 -5.55 -4.87
CA ARG A 146 -10.33 -6.97 -5.18
C ARG A 146 -10.59 -7.82 -3.93
N VAL A 147 -9.84 -7.57 -2.85
CA VAL A 147 -9.99 -8.29 -1.58
C VAL A 147 -11.32 -7.94 -0.90
N GLU A 148 -11.74 -6.68 -0.93
CA GLU A 148 -13.05 -6.25 -0.41
C GLU A 148 -14.21 -6.95 -1.13
N GLY A 149 -14.17 -7.04 -2.46
CA GLY A 149 -15.15 -7.78 -3.25
C GLY A 149 -15.17 -9.27 -2.90
N ASN A 150 -14.00 -9.87 -2.66
CA ASN A 150 -13.91 -11.25 -2.22
C ASN A 150 -14.48 -11.45 -0.81
N LEU A 151 -14.17 -10.55 0.11
CA LEU A 151 -14.63 -10.58 1.49
C LEU A 151 -16.15 -10.44 1.59
N ALA A 152 -16.75 -9.55 0.80
CA ALA A 152 -18.19 -9.38 0.72
C ALA A 152 -18.88 -10.70 0.31
N GLY A 153 -18.36 -11.37 -0.74
CA GLY A 153 -18.89 -12.65 -1.16
C GLY A 153 -18.73 -13.76 -0.11
N THR A 154 -17.58 -13.84 0.56
CA THR A 154 -17.36 -14.82 1.64
C THR A 154 -18.26 -14.57 2.85
N LEU A 155 -18.55 -13.29 3.19
CA LEU A 155 -19.48 -12.95 4.26
C LEU A 155 -20.89 -13.47 3.95
N THR A 156 -21.38 -13.26 2.73
CA THR A 156 -22.68 -13.80 2.28
C THR A 156 -22.69 -15.33 2.34
N GLU A 157 -21.65 -16.00 1.82
CA GLU A 157 -21.56 -17.46 1.87
C GLU A 157 -21.54 -18.01 3.31
N ARG A 158 -20.86 -17.32 4.22
CA ARG A 158 -20.83 -17.69 5.64
C ARG A 158 -22.22 -17.51 6.26
N GLU A 159 -22.91 -16.42 5.96
CA GLU A 159 -24.28 -16.19 6.42
C GLU A 159 -25.21 -17.32 5.98
N GLU A 160 -25.18 -17.70 4.70
CA GLU A 160 -25.95 -18.83 4.17
C GLU A 160 -25.58 -20.16 4.83
N THR A 161 -24.29 -20.41 5.04
CA THR A 161 -23.79 -21.63 5.70
C THR A 161 -24.24 -21.71 7.16
N VAL A 162 -24.21 -20.59 7.88
CA VAL A 162 -24.67 -20.50 9.28
C VAL A 162 -26.18 -20.71 9.36
N PHE A 163 -26.96 -20.08 8.46
CA PHE A 163 -28.40 -20.30 8.40
C PHE A 163 -28.74 -21.78 8.12
N ALA A 164 -28.04 -22.40 7.18
CA ALA A 164 -28.21 -23.82 6.88
C ALA A 164 -27.80 -24.72 8.06
N LEU A 165 -26.76 -24.35 8.81
CA LEU A 165 -26.30 -25.06 10.01
C LEU A 165 -27.37 -24.99 11.12
N GLU A 166 -27.94 -23.82 11.36
CA GLU A 166 -29.03 -23.63 12.33
C GLU A 166 -30.27 -24.46 11.96
N ALA A 167 -30.63 -24.50 10.67
CA ALA A 167 -31.73 -25.33 10.19
C ALA A 167 -31.49 -26.83 10.39
N VAL A 168 -30.24 -27.30 10.24
CA VAL A 168 -29.87 -28.71 10.51
C VAL A 168 -29.94 -28.98 12.02
N ARG A 169 -29.38 -28.10 12.86
CA ARG A 169 -29.45 -28.22 14.32
C ARG A 169 -30.88 -28.30 14.83
N ALA A 170 -31.77 -27.47 14.29
CA ALA A 170 -33.19 -27.51 14.63
C ALA A 170 -33.86 -28.83 14.25
N LYS A 171 -33.48 -29.43 13.11
CA LYS A 171 -33.98 -30.75 12.69
C LYS A 171 -33.45 -31.87 13.59
N VAL A 172 -32.17 -31.86 13.93
CA VAL A 172 -31.54 -32.83 14.85
C VAL A 172 -32.24 -32.76 16.21
N ALA A 173 -32.33 -31.56 16.80
CA ALA A 173 -33.02 -31.35 18.07
C ALA A 173 -34.51 -31.74 18.04
N GLY A 174 -35.18 -31.58 16.90
CA GLY A 174 -36.57 -32.01 16.71
C GLY A 174 -36.74 -33.52 16.47
N MET A 175 -35.67 -34.25 16.20
CA MET A 175 -35.67 -35.71 16.06
C MET A 175 -35.44 -36.42 17.39
N ASP A 176 -34.65 -35.84 18.30
CA ASP A 176 -34.36 -36.46 19.61
C ASP A 176 -35.64 -36.90 20.36
N PRO A 177 -36.70 -36.07 20.50
CA PRO A 177 -37.92 -36.49 21.18
C PRO A 177 -38.68 -37.61 20.46
N LYS A 178 -38.62 -37.64 19.12
CA LYS A 178 -39.32 -38.64 18.30
C LYS A 178 -38.63 -40.01 18.37
N ILE A 179 -37.30 -40.00 18.41
CA ILE A 179 -36.49 -41.20 18.63
C ILE A 179 -36.82 -41.77 20.01
N ILE A 180 -36.80 -40.93 21.05
CA ILE A 180 -37.16 -41.34 22.43
C ILE A 180 -38.60 -41.87 22.51
N GLU A 181 -39.56 -41.24 21.83
CA GLU A 181 -40.94 -41.71 21.79
C GLU A 181 -41.07 -43.09 21.13
N LEU A 182 -40.36 -43.33 20.03
CA LEU A 182 -40.31 -44.63 19.35
C LEU A 182 -39.65 -45.70 20.21
N GLU A 183 -38.53 -45.38 20.87
CA GLU A 183 -37.85 -46.30 21.80
C GLU A 183 -38.76 -46.70 22.96
N ASN A 184 -39.48 -45.73 23.54
CA ASN A 184 -40.45 -46.00 24.60
C ASN A 184 -41.61 -46.88 24.11
N LYS A 185 -42.14 -46.64 22.90
CA LYS A 185 -43.20 -47.48 22.30
C LYS A 185 -42.71 -48.91 22.05
N ILE A 186 -41.49 -49.09 21.53
CA ILE A 186 -40.88 -50.42 21.33
C ILE A 186 -40.72 -51.14 22.67
N ALA A 187 -40.34 -50.44 23.74
CA ALA A 187 -40.13 -51.02 25.06
C ALA A 187 -41.41 -51.59 25.69
N VAL A 188 -42.58 -51.02 25.38
CA VAL A 188 -43.88 -51.46 25.93
C VAL A 188 -44.68 -52.36 24.99
N GLU A 189 -44.26 -52.52 23.73
CA GLU A 189 -44.95 -53.33 22.72
C GLU A 189 -44.72 -54.84 22.92
N GLN A 190 -45.80 -55.61 22.98
CA GLN A 190 -45.76 -57.06 23.23
C GLN A 190 -46.00 -57.89 21.97
N ASP A 191 -46.65 -57.32 20.95
CA ASP A 191 -46.85 -58.01 19.68
C ASP A 191 -45.56 -58.03 18.84
N ALA A 192 -45.11 -59.23 18.46
CA ALA A 192 -43.84 -59.41 17.76
C ALA A 192 -43.85 -58.71 16.38
N ALA A 193 -44.97 -58.75 15.66
CA ALA A 193 -45.05 -58.16 14.33
C ALA A 193 -45.11 -56.62 14.38
N ALA A 194 -45.84 -56.05 15.35
CA ALA A 194 -45.90 -54.61 15.60
C ALA A 194 -44.53 -54.08 16.06
N ARG A 195 -43.86 -54.79 16.96
CA ARG A 195 -42.53 -54.44 17.44
C ARG A 195 -41.50 -54.38 16.30
N THR A 196 -41.46 -55.39 15.42
CA THR A 196 -40.53 -55.38 14.27
C THR A 196 -40.76 -54.19 13.33
N LYS A 197 -42.02 -53.74 13.15
CA LYS A 197 -42.32 -52.54 12.36
C LYS A 197 -41.76 -51.27 13.03
N LEU A 198 -41.96 -51.12 14.34
CA LEU A 198 -41.43 -49.99 15.09
C LEU A 198 -39.89 -49.97 15.11
N GLU A 199 -39.25 -51.13 15.26
CA GLU A 199 -37.78 -51.26 15.17
C GLU A 199 -37.26 -50.85 13.78
N THR A 200 -38.00 -51.16 12.71
CA THR A 200 -37.68 -50.71 11.34
C THR A 200 -37.81 -49.19 11.19
N GLU A 201 -38.85 -48.60 11.78
CA GLU A 201 -39.06 -47.15 11.80
C GLU A 201 -37.96 -46.43 12.59
N LEU A 202 -37.59 -46.96 13.76
CA LEU A 202 -36.48 -46.46 14.58
C LEU A 202 -35.15 -46.54 13.82
N ALA A 203 -34.86 -47.65 13.14
CA ALA A 203 -33.65 -47.78 12.32
C ALA A 203 -33.60 -46.74 11.20
N THR A 204 -34.74 -46.50 10.53
CA THR A 204 -34.86 -45.47 9.49
C THR A 204 -34.65 -44.06 10.06
N MET A 205 -35.21 -43.79 11.24
CA MET A 205 -35.06 -42.50 11.92
C MET A 205 -33.62 -42.26 12.38
N ASN A 206 -32.96 -43.28 12.96
CA ASN A 206 -31.56 -43.22 13.35
C ASN A 206 -30.62 -43.04 12.15
N ALA A 207 -30.89 -43.69 11.02
CA ALA A 207 -30.13 -43.46 9.79
C ALA A 207 -30.23 -41.99 9.33
N ARG A 208 -31.43 -41.41 9.37
CA ARG A 208 -31.65 -39.99 9.03
C ARG A 208 -31.01 -39.05 10.05
N TYR A 209 -31.07 -39.38 11.34
CA TYR A 209 -30.43 -38.61 12.41
C TYR A 209 -28.92 -38.54 12.20
N ASN A 210 -28.27 -39.70 12.02
CA ASN A 210 -26.83 -39.78 11.78
C ASN A 210 -26.42 -38.99 10.53
N ALA A 211 -27.22 -39.04 9.46
CA ALA A 211 -26.97 -38.24 8.26
C ALA A 211 -27.05 -36.73 8.53
N LEU A 212 -28.02 -36.26 9.34
CA LEU A 212 -28.14 -34.85 9.72
C LEU A 212 -27.00 -34.41 10.64
N VAL A 213 -26.57 -35.25 11.58
CA VAL A 213 -25.42 -34.96 12.45
C VAL A 213 -24.13 -34.85 11.63
N GLN A 214 -23.93 -35.73 10.66
CA GLN A 214 -22.80 -35.63 9.74
C GLN A 214 -22.85 -34.34 8.92
N ASP A 215 -24.04 -34.00 8.41
CA ASP A 215 -24.27 -32.76 7.66
C ASP A 215 -24.04 -31.50 8.51
N GLU A 216 -24.40 -31.54 9.80
CA GLU A 216 -24.08 -30.48 10.77
C GLU A 216 -22.57 -30.28 10.89
N GLN A 217 -21.80 -31.36 11.05
CA GLN A 217 -20.35 -31.30 11.18
C GLN A 217 -19.69 -30.69 9.93
N VAL A 218 -20.15 -31.07 8.74
CA VAL A 218 -19.66 -30.51 7.47
C VAL A 218 -19.94 -29.01 7.40
N LYS A 219 -21.16 -28.57 7.72
CA LYS A 219 -21.54 -27.15 7.71
C LYS A 219 -20.77 -26.33 8.76
N LEU A 220 -20.56 -26.89 9.95
CA LEU A 220 -19.76 -26.26 11.00
C LEU A 220 -18.31 -26.06 10.55
N ALA A 221 -17.68 -27.10 9.99
CA ALA A 221 -16.31 -27.02 9.48
C ALA A 221 -16.18 -25.99 8.34
N LYS A 222 -17.17 -25.93 7.44
CA LYS A 222 -17.24 -24.92 6.39
C LYS A 222 -17.32 -23.51 6.98
N SER A 223 -18.25 -23.28 7.91
CA SER A 223 -18.43 -21.99 8.58
C SER A 223 -17.15 -21.51 9.29
N GLN A 224 -16.47 -22.39 10.03
CA GLN A 224 -15.20 -22.06 10.68
C GLN A 224 -14.09 -21.71 9.68
N THR A 225 -14.08 -22.35 8.52
CA THR A 225 -13.10 -22.05 7.48
C THR A 225 -13.36 -20.71 6.82
N LEU A 226 -14.64 -20.39 6.56
CA LEU A 226 -15.05 -19.07 6.07
C LEU A 226 -14.72 -17.96 7.06
N GLU A 227 -14.91 -18.19 8.37
CA GLU A 227 -14.51 -17.25 9.44
C GLU A 227 -13.01 -16.91 9.35
N ARG A 228 -12.15 -17.93 9.30
CA ARG A 228 -10.69 -17.74 9.19
C ARG A 228 -10.31 -16.97 7.93
N TYR A 229 -10.98 -17.22 6.82
CA TYR A 229 -10.78 -16.47 5.58
C TYR A 229 -11.20 -15.01 5.74
N ILE A 230 -12.35 -14.75 6.36
CA ILE A 230 -12.85 -13.39 6.63
C ILE A 230 -11.87 -12.62 7.52
N GLU A 231 -11.37 -13.24 8.58
CA GLU A 231 -10.41 -12.62 9.49
C GLU A 231 -9.12 -12.22 8.75
N LYS A 232 -8.54 -13.14 7.98
CA LYS A 232 -7.34 -12.87 7.17
C LYS A 232 -7.59 -11.82 6.10
N GLY A 233 -8.75 -11.88 5.44
CA GLY A 233 -9.17 -10.90 4.45
C GLY A 233 -9.27 -9.49 5.04
N LYS A 234 -9.86 -9.34 6.23
CA LYS A 234 -9.92 -8.06 6.96
C LYS A 234 -8.53 -7.54 7.29
N THR A 235 -7.68 -8.37 7.89
CA THR A 235 -6.29 -7.98 8.21
C THR A 235 -5.52 -7.54 6.97
N TRP A 236 -5.74 -8.20 5.83
CA TRP A 236 -5.12 -7.80 4.57
C TRP A 236 -5.65 -6.47 4.03
N VAL A 237 -6.98 -6.25 4.05
CA VAL A 237 -7.59 -4.95 3.68
C VAL A 237 -7.05 -3.82 4.56
N ASP A 238 -6.97 -4.03 5.87
CA ASP A 238 -6.44 -3.04 6.80
C ASP A 238 -4.97 -2.71 6.49
N SER A 239 -4.17 -3.73 6.16
CA SER A 239 -2.77 -3.54 5.74
C SER A 239 -2.68 -2.71 4.47
N LEU A 240 -3.43 -3.08 3.42
CA LEU A 240 -3.45 -2.36 2.15
C LEU A 240 -3.92 -0.92 2.31
N GLN A 241 -4.94 -0.69 3.14
CA GLN A 241 -5.46 0.64 3.43
C GLN A 241 -4.45 1.52 4.16
N ASN A 242 -3.77 0.97 5.17
CA ASN A 242 -2.71 1.70 5.88
C ASN A 242 -1.56 2.07 4.94
N GLN A 243 -1.12 1.13 4.10
CA GLN A 243 -0.07 1.39 3.11
C GLN A 243 -0.49 2.46 2.09
N ALA A 244 -1.73 2.40 1.59
CA ALA A 244 -2.26 3.40 0.66
C ALA A 244 -2.33 4.80 1.30
N ALA A 245 -2.72 4.89 2.57
CA ALA A 245 -2.75 6.16 3.30
C ALA A 245 -1.35 6.75 3.48
N THR A 246 -0.36 5.95 3.89
CA THR A 246 1.04 6.38 3.97
C THR A 246 1.52 6.89 2.62
N GLN A 247 1.22 6.17 1.55
CA GLN A 247 1.62 6.53 0.21
C GLN A 247 1.04 7.87 -0.24
N LEU A 248 -0.24 8.10 0.04
CA LEU A 248 -0.92 9.35 -0.28
C LEU A 248 -0.28 10.54 0.47
N VAL A 249 0.11 10.36 1.74
CA VAL A 249 0.82 11.38 2.52
C VAL A 249 2.18 11.70 1.89
N LEU A 250 2.96 10.67 1.51
CA LEU A 250 4.27 10.85 0.88
C LEU A 250 4.16 11.57 -0.47
N ILE A 251 3.18 11.21 -1.30
CA ILE A 251 2.90 11.88 -2.58
C ILE A 251 2.57 13.36 -2.34
N ASN A 252 1.62 13.65 -1.45
CA ASN A 252 1.19 15.02 -1.15
C ASN A 252 2.34 15.87 -0.61
N LYS A 253 3.18 15.29 0.27
CA LYS A 253 4.36 15.96 0.80
C LYS A 253 5.34 16.28 -0.33
N LEU A 254 5.76 15.29 -1.11
CA LEU A 254 6.72 15.48 -2.19
C LEU A 254 6.24 16.49 -3.25
N GLN A 255 4.96 16.45 -3.62
CA GLN A 255 4.38 17.43 -4.54
C GLN A 255 4.40 18.84 -3.96
N THR A 256 4.08 19.00 -2.67
CA THR A 256 4.10 20.29 -1.98
C THR A 256 5.52 20.83 -1.90
N ASP A 257 6.48 20.01 -1.47
CA ASP A 257 7.89 20.38 -1.34
C ASP A 257 8.47 20.75 -2.71
N THR A 258 8.13 20.02 -3.77
CA THR A 258 8.56 20.34 -5.14
C THR A 258 8.03 21.69 -5.60
N LYS A 259 6.74 21.98 -5.36
CA LYS A 259 6.17 23.31 -5.70
C LYS A 259 6.84 24.43 -4.91
N GLN A 260 7.09 24.22 -3.61
CA GLN A 260 7.78 25.21 -2.78
C GLN A 260 9.20 25.46 -3.27
N ARG A 261 9.93 24.39 -3.64
CA ARG A 261 11.27 24.50 -4.24
C ARG A 261 11.20 25.32 -5.53
N VAL A 262 10.31 25.02 -6.47
CA VAL A 262 10.17 25.83 -7.71
C VAL A 262 9.98 27.31 -7.40
N VAL A 263 9.07 27.65 -6.48
CA VAL A 263 8.81 29.06 -6.09
C VAL A 263 10.06 29.71 -5.47
N LEU A 264 10.78 29.01 -4.60
CA LEU A 264 12.02 29.52 -4.00
C LEU A 264 13.09 29.78 -5.08
N TYR A 265 13.23 28.89 -6.06
CA TYR A 265 14.21 29.07 -7.14
C TYR A 265 13.84 30.22 -8.06
N ASP A 266 12.56 30.36 -8.41
CA ASP A 266 12.08 31.48 -9.21
C ASP A 266 12.36 32.82 -8.50
N ALA A 267 12.15 32.86 -7.18
CA ALA A 267 12.44 34.03 -6.36
C ALA A 267 13.95 34.34 -6.29
N LEU A 268 14.79 33.32 -6.08
CA LEU A 268 16.25 33.47 -6.04
C LEU A 268 16.79 33.93 -7.39
N THR A 269 16.34 33.32 -8.48
CA THR A 269 16.72 33.66 -9.85
C THR A 269 16.29 35.08 -10.22
N SER A 270 15.06 35.45 -9.88
CA SER A 270 14.56 36.82 -10.08
C SER A 270 15.37 37.83 -9.28
N SER A 271 15.72 37.52 -8.02
CA SER A 271 16.57 38.37 -7.19
C SER A 271 17.97 38.55 -7.78
N LEU A 272 18.59 37.49 -8.31
CA LEU A 272 19.88 37.59 -8.99
C LEU A 272 19.80 38.50 -10.23
N LYS A 273 18.75 38.33 -11.05
CA LYS A 273 18.53 39.18 -12.24
C LYS A 273 18.31 40.65 -11.87
N THR A 274 17.54 40.94 -10.82
CA THR A 274 17.32 42.32 -10.35
C THR A 274 18.60 42.95 -9.82
N ALA A 275 19.41 42.21 -9.06
CA ALA A 275 20.72 42.70 -8.59
C ALA A 275 21.63 43.06 -9.77
N GLN A 276 21.67 42.21 -10.81
CA GLN A 276 22.41 42.51 -12.04
C GLN A 276 21.89 43.77 -12.74
N GLN A 277 20.57 43.96 -12.82
CA GLN A 277 19.99 45.15 -13.46
C GLN A 277 20.31 46.44 -12.70
N GLN A 278 20.30 46.41 -11.36
CA GLN A 278 20.69 47.54 -10.53
C GLN A 278 22.18 47.89 -10.71
N ASP A 279 23.07 46.89 -10.73
CA ASP A 279 24.50 47.11 -10.95
C ASP A 279 24.80 47.72 -12.34
N VAL A 280 24.06 47.29 -13.38
CA VAL A 280 24.17 47.89 -14.72
C VAL A 280 23.64 49.33 -14.74
N ALA A 281 22.51 49.59 -14.07
CA ALA A 281 21.95 50.94 -13.98
C ALA A 281 22.88 51.91 -13.24
N HIS A 282 23.53 51.46 -12.16
CA HIS A 282 24.57 52.25 -11.47
C HIS A 282 25.75 52.59 -12.38
N ARG A 283 26.24 51.65 -13.21
CA ARG A 283 27.30 51.93 -14.20
C ARG A 283 26.92 52.99 -15.23
N ILE A 284 25.68 52.95 -15.74
CA ILE A 284 25.22 53.94 -16.73
C ILE A 284 25.22 55.35 -16.12
N ASN A 285 24.84 55.47 -14.85
CA ASN A 285 24.88 56.74 -14.12
C ASN A 285 26.31 57.21 -13.80
N GLU A 286 27.25 56.31 -13.51
CA GLU A 286 28.66 56.68 -13.22
C GLU A 286 29.47 57.06 -14.47
N ILE A 287 29.13 56.53 -15.64
CA ILE A 287 29.79 56.87 -16.92
C ILE A 287 29.21 58.16 -17.54
N GLY A 288 28.00 58.56 -17.12
CA GLY A 288 27.31 59.76 -17.59
C GLY A 288 27.65 61.06 -16.85
N VAL A 289 28.61 61.03 -15.89
CA VAL A 289 29.11 62.18 -15.13
C VAL A 289 30.57 62.46 -15.50
#